data_AF-A0A5C5Y3W2-F1
#
_entry.id   AF-A0A5C5Y3W2-F1
#
_cell.length_a   1.000
_cell.length_b   1.000
_cell.length_c   1.000
_cell.angle_alpha   90.00
_cell.angle_beta   90.00
_cell.angle_gamma   90.00
#
_symmetry.space_group_name_H-M   'P 1'
#
loop_
_entity.id
_entity.type
_entity.pdbx_description
1 polymer ?
#
loop_
_entity_poly.entity_id
_entity_poly.type
_entity_poly.pdbx_seq_one_letter_code
_entity_poly.pdbx_strand_id
1 'polypeptide(L)'
;MTASQRQVAFIAGVAVCLVSLGCRGRGWLPAAGPIGQQQASAVVHDPYPQADIGPSDAGARPPSYQKPLAEPVRNRLVPDLMPWLGR
;
A
#
# COMPACT_ATOMS: atom_id res chain seq x y z
N MET A 1 -21.64 8.65 -44.28
CA MET A 1 -21.46 7.93 -42.99
C MET A 1 -19.99 8.06 -42.59
N THR A 2 -19.52 8.66 -41.51
CA THR A 2 -20.10 9.47 -40.41
C THR A 2 -18.91 9.78 -39.50
N ALA A 3 -18.29 10.97 -39.58
CA ALA A 3 -17.17 11.36 -38.69
C ALA A 3 -17.58 11.25 -37.20
N SER A 4 -18.85 11.52 -36.92
CA SER A 4 -19.52 11.27 -35.64
C SER A 4 -19.48 9.81 -35.19
N GLN A 5 -19.62 8.83 -36.10
CA GLN A 5 -19.51 7.40 -35.73
C GLN A 5 -18.09 7.01 -35.33
N ARG A 6 -17.06 7.58 -35.97
CA ARG A 6 -15.66 7.33 -35.57
C ARG A 6 -15.38 7.87 -34.17
N GLN A 7 -15.89 9.05 -33.82
CA GLN A 7 -15.76 9.60 -32.46
C GLN A 7 -16.51 8.75 -31.43
N VAL A 8 -17.73 8.33 -31.72
CA VAL A 8 -18.51 7.46 -30.81
C VAL A 8 -17.82 6.12 -30.59
N ALA A 9 -17.29 5.49 -31.65
CA ALA A 9 -16.54 4.24 -31.54
C ALA A 9 -15.26 4.40 -30.70
N PHE A 10 -14.55 5.52 -30.84
CA PHE A 10 -13.34 5.79 -30.08
C PHE A 10 -13.63 6.00 -28.59
N ILE A 11 -14.64 6.81 -28.25
CA ILE A 11 -15.06 7.06 -26.87
C ILE A 11 -15.56 5.78 -26.21
N ALA A 12 -16.36 4.98 -26.91
CA ALA A 12 -16.84 3.70 -26.43
C ALA A 12 -15.67 2.73 -26.16
N GLY A 13 -14.68 2.67 -27.08
CA GLY A 13 -13.48 1.86 -26.90
C GLY A 13 -12.66 2.27 -25.68
N VAL A 14 -12.44 3.57 -25.49
CA VAL A 14 -11.71 4.09 -24.31
C VAL A 14 -12.46 3.76 -23.01
N ALA A 15 -13.78 3.93 -22.97
CA ALA A 15 -14.60 3.61 -21.80
C ALA A 15 -14.52 2.11 -21.44
N VAL A 16 -14.58 1.22 -22.43
CA VAL A 16 -14.45 -0.23 -22.22
C VAL A 16 -13.07 -0.59 -21.66
N CYS A 17 -11.99 -0.01 -22.21
CA CYS A 17 -10.64 -0.22 -21.70
C CYS A 17 -10.49 0.22 -20.25
N LEU A 18 -11.01 1.40 -19.88
CA LEU A 18 -10.94 1.92 -18.51
C LEU A 18 -11.69 1.05 -17.49
N VAL A 19 -12.83 0.46 -17.87
CA VAL A 19 -13.59 -0.45 -17.00
C VAL A 19 -12.89 -1.81 -16.87
N SER A 20 -12.24 -2.30 -17.93
CA SER A 20 -11.52 -3.59 -17.91
C SER A 20 -10.19 -3.57 -17.14
N LEU A 21 -9.59 -2.38 -16.94
CA LEU A 21 -8.46 -2.18 -16.04
C LEU A 21 -8.91 -2.00 -14.57
N GLY A 22 -10.22 -1.94 -14.32
CA GLY A 22 -10.82 -1.71 -13.03
C GLY A 22 -11.03 -2.98 -12.21
N CYS A 23 -10.90 -2.79 -10.88
CA CYS A 23 -11.12 -3.76 -9.82
C CYS A 23 -10.17 -4.96 -9.82
N ARG A 24 -9.17 -4.86 -8.93
CA ARG A 24 -8.06 -5.77 -8.61
C ARG A 24 -8.55 -7.21 -8.25
N GLY A 25 -9.15 -7.93 -9.19
CA GLY A 25 -9.72 -9.27 -8.98
C GLY A 25 -8.78 -10.43 -9.33
N ARG A 26 -7.74 -10.18 -10.13
CA ARG A 26 -6.58 -11.07 -10.43
C ARG A 26 -5.73 -10.37 -11.49
N GLY A 27 -4.73 -9.60 -11.07
CA GLY A 27 -3.74 -9.02 -11.98
C GLY A 27 -2.57 -9.99 -12.21
N TRP A 28 -1.62 -9.59 -13.06
CA TRP A 28 -0.31 -10.27 -13.19
C TRP A 28 0.56 -10.10 -11.93
N LEU A 29 0.19 -9.19 -11.06
CA LEU A 29 0.82 -9.02 -9.75
C LEU A 29 0.25 -10.04 -8.77
N PRO A 30 1.09 -10.58 -7.87
CA PRO A 30 0.63 -11.44 -6.80
C PRO A 30 -0.44 -10.73 -5.97
N ALA A 31 -1.37 -11.52 -5.42
CA ALA A 31 -2.35 -11.00 -4.48
C ALA A 31 -1.61 -10.27 -3.34
N ALA A 32 -2.20 -9.16 -2.88
CA ALA A 32 -1.71 -8.52 -1.68
C ALA A 32 -1.82 -9.54 -0.53
N GLY A 33 -0.72 -9.76 0.21
CA GLY A 33 -0.70 -10.71 1.31
C GLY A 33 -1.75 -10.41 2.39
N PRO A 34 -1.92 -11.28 3.40
CA PRO A 34 -2.82 -11.04 4.53
C PRO A 34 -2.67 -9.63 5.10
N ILE A 35 -3.79 -9.05 5.57
CA ILE A 35 -3.82 -7.66 6.07
C ILE A 35 -2.77 -7.39 7.16
N GLY A 36 -2.49 -8.38 8.02
CA GLY A 36 -1.45 -8.28 9.04
C GLY A 36 -0.05 -8.08 8.46
N GLN A 37 0.27 -8.71 7.32
CA GLN A 37 1.54 -8.51 6.63
C GLN A 37 1.65 -7.09 6.04
N GLN A 38 0.53 -6.58 5.50
CA GLN A 38 0.48 -5.22 4.96
C GLN A 38 0.66 -4.18 6.07
N GLN A 39 0.01 -4.39 7.22
CA GLN A 39 0.16 -3.54 8.40
C GLN A 39 1.59 -3.61 8.97
N ALA A 40 2.16 -4.81 9.09
CA ALA A 40 3.53 -4.98 9.56
C ALA A 40 4.53 -4.27 8.63
N SER A 41 4.35 -4.39 7.31
CA SER A 41 5.18 -3.69 6.32
C SER A 41 5.05 -2.17 6.45
N ALA A 42 3.85 -1.66 6.68
CA ALA A 42 3.62 -0.22 6.91
C ALA A 42 4.33 0.29 8.17
N VAL A 43 4.46 -0.53 9.21
CA VAL A 43 5.21 -0.17 10.42
C VAL A 43 6.73 -0.22 10.20
N VAL A 44 7.24 -1.27 9.54
CA VAL A 44 8.68 -1.46 9.32
C VAL A 44 9.26 -0.37 8.41
N HIS A 45 8.50 0.07 7.42
CA HIS A 45 8.91 1.11 6.47
C HIS A 45 8.37 2.50 6.81
N ASP A 46 8.00 2.73 8.08
CA ASP A 46 7.63 4.06 8.57
C ASP A 46 8.84 5.02 8.44
N PRO A 47 8.73 6.17 7.74
CA PRO A 47 9.83 7.11 7.60
C PRO A 47 10.14 7.87 8.92
N TYR A 48 9.24 7.84 9.90
CA TYR A 48 9.44 8.53 11.17
C TYR A 48 10.30 7.69 12.14
N PRO A 49 11.14 8.35 12.97
CA PRO A 49 12.03 7.65 13.87
C PRO A 49 11.25 6.85 14.92
N GLN A 50 11.92 5.81 15.41
CA GLN A 50 11.43 5.03 16.54
C GLN A 50 11.64 5.79 17.85
N ALA A 51 10.82 5.49 18.86
CA ALA A 51 10.87 6.17 20.16
C ALA A 51 12.21 6.02 20.90
N ASP A 52 12.99 5.00 20.56
CA ASP A 52 14.25 4.59 21.20
C ASP A 52 15.51 4.82 20.34
N ILE A 53 15.37 5.19 19.06
CA ILE A 53 16.49 5.19 18.09
C ILE A 53 16.75 6.61 17.50
N GLY A 54 16.06 7.66 17.96
CA GLY A 54 16.31 9.01 17.49
C GLY A 54 15.62 10.11 18.28
N PRO A 55 15.71 11.36 17.80
CA PRO A 55 14.98 12.49 18.38
C PRO A 55 13.46 12.27 18.28
N SER A 56 12.72 12.87 19.22
CA SER A 56 11.26 12.85 19.21
C SER A 56 10.70 13.44 17.91
N ASP A 57 9.75 12.74 17.31
CA ASP A 57 9.03 13.13 16.09
C ASP A 57 7.71 13.84 16.36
N ALA A 58 7.40 14.18 17.62
CA ALA A 58 6.10 14.72 18.04
C ALA A 58 5.67 15.99 17.30
N GLY A 59 6.61 16.77 16.75
CA GLY A 59 6.33 17.94 15.92
C GLY A 59 6.33 17.69 14.41
N ALA A 60 6.86 16.55 13.95
CA ALA A 60 7.02 16.22 12.53
C ALA A 60 6.02 15.16 12.04
N ARG A 61 5.61 14.24 12.91
CA ARG A 61 4.61 13.21 12.60
C ARG A 61 3.20 13.85 12.56
N PRO A 62 2.42 13.64 11.49
CA PRO A 62 1.05 14.11 11.43
C PRO A 62 0.22 13.51 12.59
N PRO A 63 -0.69 14.28 13.21
CA PRO A 63 -1.45 13.81 14.38
C PRO A 63 -2.30 12.56 14.14
N SER A 64 -2.70 12.31 12.90
CA SER A 64 -3.51 11.15 12.51
C SER A 64 -2.69 9.87 12.27
N TYR A 65 -1.36 9.97 12.24
CA TYR A 65 -0.51 8.82 11.98
C TYR A 65 -0.40 7.95 13.23
N GLN A 66 -0.32 6.64 13.02
CA GLN A 66 -0.03 5.67 14.07
C GLN A 66 1.25 6.08 14.81
N LYS A 67 1.31 5.92 16.13
CA LYS A 67 2.55 6.12 16.91
C LYS A 67 3.43 4.86 16.86
N PRO A 68 4.76 4.98 17.04
CA PRO A 68 5.65 3.82 17.11
C PRO A 68 5.15 2.78 18.11
N LEU A 69 5.25 1.50 17.73
CA LEU A 69 4.90 0.39 18.60
C LEU A 69 5.95 0.24 19.70
N ALA A 70 5.54 -0.34 20.84
CA ALA A 70 6.48 -0.71 21.89
C ALA A 70 7.51 -1.72 21.37
N GLU A 71 8.76 -1.58 21.81
CA GLU A 71 9.89 -2.38 21.33
C GLU A 71 9.66 -3.90 21.39
N PRO A 72 9.05 -4.48 22.45
CA PRO A 72 8.78 -5.91 22.50
C PRO A 72 7.82 -6.41 21.41
N VAL A 73 6.84 -5.58 21.02
CA VAL A 73 5.88 -5.90 19.96
C VAL A 73 6.55 -5.72 18.60
N ARG A 74 7.34 -4.65 18.46
CA ARG A 74 8.09 -4.35 17.24
C ARG A 74 9.05 -5.47 16.87
N ASN A 75 9.79 -6.00 17.83
CA ASN A 75 10.78 -7.05 17.59
C ASN A 75 10.17 -8.37 17.12
N ARG A 76 8.88 -8.59 17.35
CA ARG A 76 8.16 -9.78 16.88
C ARG A 76 7.53 -9.62 15.49
N LEU A 77 7.37 -8.39 14.98
CA LEU A 77 6.69 -8.14 13.70
C LEU A 77 7.31 -8.88 12.51
N VAL A 78 8.62 -8.76 12.35
CA VAL A 78 9.34 -9.39 11.23
C VAL A 78 9.32 -10.92 11.34
N PRO A 79 9.74 -11.56 12.46
CA PRO A 79 9.72 -13.02 12.53
C PRO A 79 8.32 -13.63 12.44
N ASP A 80 7.30 -12.97 12.97
CA ASP A 80 5.94 -13.54 13.02
C ASP A 80 5.15 -13.29 11.73
N LEU A 81 5.27 -12.11 11.10
CA LEU A 81 4.41 -11.70 9.99
C LEU A 81 5.17 -11.52 8.67
N MET A 82 6.48 -11.32 8.71
CA MET A 82 7.31 -11.06 7.52
C MET A 82 8.64 -11.85 7.56
N PRO A 83 8.62 -13.18 7.78
CA PRO A 83 9.84 -13.97 8.00
C PRO A 83 10.81 -13.97 6.80
N TRP A 84 10.34 -13.57 5.62
CA TRP A 84 11.19 -13.40 4.44
C TRP A 84 12.03 -12.12 4.45
N LEU A 85 11.72 -11.13 5.30
CA LEU A 85 12.45 -9.85 5.36
C LEU A 85 13.67 -9.91 6.29
N GLY A 86 13.67 -10.79 7.29
CA GLY A 86 14.72 -10.88 8.32
C GLY A 86 15.79 -11.95 8.05
N ARG A 87 16.33 -12.01 6.83
CA ARG A 87 17.37 -12.98 6.45
C ARG A 87 18.69 -12.30 6.11
#